data_AF-A0A7S4UPS5-F1
#
_entry.id   AF-A0A7S4UPS5-F1
#
_cell.length_a   1.000
_cell.length_b   1.000
_cell.length_c   1.000
_cell.angle_alpha   90.00
_cell.angle_beta   90.00
_cell.angle_gamma   90.00
#
_symmetry.space_group_name_H-M   'P 1'
#
loop_
_entity.id
_entity.type
_entity.pdbx_description
1 polymer ?
#
loop_
_entity_poly.entity_id
_entity_poly.type
_entity_poly.pdbx_seq_one_letter_code
_entity_poly.pdbx_strand_id
1 'polypeptide(L)'
;KRLTESPVVVVTSQFGYSAQQEKVMKAQAFQNKDQLSMMSGRKTLEVNANHPVISDLLAKVKADKEDKAAMDTAQVLFQTALIESGYEIADPSALVNRVYRLMSKELGVDPDAPLKEVEVPEEEEEAEEEDKDEGGDDDKEEEEADKDDGSKKGEEL
;
A
#
# COMPACT_ATOMS: atom_id res chain seq x y z
N LYS A 1 -6.15 6.11 -29.35
CA LYS A 1 -6.30 6.48 -27.92
C LYS A 1 -5.50 5.49 -27.10
N ARG A 2 -4.67 5.93 -26.15
CA ARG A 2 -3.84 5.04 -25.32
C ARG A 2 -4.65 4.37 -24.20
N LEU A 3 -5.69 5.04 -23.71
CA LEU A 3 -6.61 4.53 -22.70
C LEU A 3 -7.71 3.68 -23.35
N THR A 4 -7.77 2.39 -23.00
CA THR A 4 -8.87 1.48 -23.31
C THR A 4 -9.68 1.21 -22.06
N GLU A 5 -9.06 0.61 -21.04
CA GLU A 5 -9.72 0.14 -19.82
C GLU A 5 -9.55 1.09 -18.63
N SER A 6 -8.41 1.77 -18.51
CA SER A 6 -8.16 2.67 -17.38
C SER A 6 -8.94 4.01 -17.53
N PRO A 7 -9.47 4.59 -16.43
CA PRO A 7 -10.11 5.90 -16.43
C PRO A 7 -9.15 7.06 -16.74
N VAL A 8 -7.89 6.96 -16.31
CA VAL A 8 -6.90 8.04 -16.37
C VAL A 8 -5.47 7.51 -16.49
N VAL A 9 -4.55 8.29 -17.06
CA VAL A 9 -3.11 8.02 -17.01
C VAL A 9 -2.32 9.32 -16.93
N VAL A 10 -1.21 9.31 -16.20
CA VAL A 10 -0.28 10.44 -16.18
C VAL A 10 0.87 10.19 -17.16
N VAL A 11 1.09 11.14 -18.05
CA VAL A 11 2.21 11.12 -19.01
C VAL A 11 3.07 12.37 -18.82
N THR A 12 4.36 12.29 -19.14
CA THR A 12 5.22 13.47 -19.24
C THR A 12 5.43 13.90 -20.69
N SER A 13 5.74 15.19 -20.86
CA SER A 13 6.16 15.72 -22.15
C SER A 13 7.39 14.99 -22.68
N GLN A 14 7.54 14.90 -24.01
CA GLN A 14 8.66 14.22 -24.68
C GLN A 14 10.06 14.68 -24.22
N PHE A 15 10.19 15.90 -23.71
CA PHE A 15 11.45 16.49 -23.24
C PHE A 15 11.60 16.53 -21.71
N GLY A 16 10.62 16.01 -20.96
CA GLY A 16 10.64 15.97 -19.50
C GLY A 16 11.15 14.63 -18.97
N TYR A 17 11.55 14.58 -17.71
CA TYR A 17 11.94 13.33 -17.09
C TYR A 17 10.77 12.34 -17.01
N SER A 18 11.04 11.09 -17.37
CA SER A 18 10.16 9.96 -17.03
C SER A 18 10.12 9.77 -15.52
N ALA A 19 9.12 9.05 -15.01
CA ALA A 19 9.02 8.76 -13.59
C ALA A 19 10.30 8.13 -13.01
N GLN A 20 10.89 7.19 -13.75
CA GLN A 20 12.15 6.56 -13.36
C GLN A 20 13.33 7.54 -13.37
N GLN A 21 13.39 8.43 -14.37
CA GLN A 21 14.44 9.45 -14.45
C GLN A 21 14.32 10.46 -13.30
N GLU A 22 13.10 10.89 -12.97
CA GLU A 22 12.83 11.78 -11.86
C GLU A 22 13.28 11.16 -10.53
N LYS A 23 12.99 9.86 -10.33
CA LYS A 23 13.42 9.12 -9.15
C LYS A 23 14.95 9.04 -9.02
N VAL A 24 15.64 8.65 -10.10
CA VAL A 24 17.12 8.59 -10.12
C VAL A 24 17.74 9.96 -9.91
N MET A 25 17.22 10.98 -10.60
CA MET A 25 17.71 12.35 -10.47
C MET A 25 17.46 12.91 -9.08
N LYS A 26 16.30 12.70 -8.47
CA LYS A 26 16.01 13.14 -7.10
C LYS A 26 16.94 12.48 -6.08
N ALA A 27 17.32 11.22 -6.30
CA ALA A 27 18.31 10.52 -5.46
C ALA A 27 19.73 11.08 -5.60
N GLN A 28 20.10 11.58 -6.79
CA GLN A 28 21.45 12.12 -7.07
C GLN A 28 21.58 13.64 -6.85
N ALA A 29 20.50 14.40 -7.06
CA ALA A 29 20.49 15.86 -7.13
C ALA A 29 20.34 16.56 -5.77
N PHE A 30 20.81 15.95 -4.67
CA PHE A 30 20.81 16.57 -3.34
C PHE A 30 21.49 17.97 -3.31
N GLN A 31 22.31 18.29 -4.32
CA GLN A 31 23.08 19.52 -4.44
C GLN A 31 22.42 20.61 -5.31
N ASN A 32 21.54 20.29 -6.28
CA ASN A 32 20.99 21.27 -7.24
C ASN A 32 19.48 21.10 -7.47
N LYS A 33 18.68 21.63 -6.53
CA LYS A 33 17.19 21.60 -6.59
C LYS A 33 16.61 22.36 -7.78
N ASP A 34 17.29 23.40 -8.26
CA ASP A 34 16.81 24.23 -9.37
C ASP A 34 16.80 23.47 -10.71
N GLN A 35 17.78 22.60 -10.93
CA GLN A 35 17.85 21.75 -12.12
C GLN A 35 16.74 20.68 -12.11
N LEU A 36 16.37 20.16 -10.94
CA LEU A 36 15.30 19.19 -10.78
C LEU A 36 13.93 19.80 -11.15
N SER A 37 13.65 21.03 -10.66
CA SER A 37 12.39 21.74 -10.95
C SER A 37 12.23 22.08 -12.44
N MET A 38 13.32 22.44 -13.10
CA MET A 38 13.31 22.81 -14.52
C MET A 38 13.14 21.59 -15.44
N MET A 39 13.54 20.40 -14.99
CA MET A 39 13.52 19.15 -15.77
C MET A 39 12.41 18.17 -15.36
N SER A 40 11.74 18.38 -14.23
CA SER A 40 10.58 17.59 -13.79
C SER A 40 9.40 17.61 -14.77
N GLY A 41 9.45 18.50 -15.78
CA GLY A 41 8.50 18.57 -16.88
C GLY A 41 7.07 18.86 -16.43
N ARG A 42 6.22 19.30 -17.36
CA ARG A 42 4.78 19.30 -17.08
C ARG A 42 4.27 17.87 -17.23
N LYS A 43 3.60 17.38 -16.19
CA LYS A 43 2.84 16.12 -16.24
C LYS A 43 1.45 16.43 -16.81
N THR A 44 0.96 15.57 -17.68
CA THR A 44 -0.37 15.68 -18.30
C THR A 44 -1.20 14.48 -17.85
N LEU A 45 -2.37 14.75 -17.28
CA LEU A 45 -3.36 13.72 -16.98
C LEU A 45 -4.24 13.52 -18.22
N GLU A 46 -4.10 12.38 -18.88
CA GLU A 46 -5.02 11.98 -19.94
C GLU A 46 -6.26 11.32 -19.31
N VAL A 47 -7.44 11.64 -19.84
CA VAL A 47 -8.73 11.18 -19.31
C VAL A 47 -9.46 10.34 -20.35
N ASN A 48 -10.01 9.20 -19.93
CA ASN A 48 -10.82 8.32 -20.77
C ASN A 48 -12.30 8.69 -20.69
N ALA A 49 -12.78 9.49 -21.65
CA ALA A 49 -14.19 9.90 -21.71
C ALA A 49 -15.19 8.73 -21.84
N ASN A 50 -14.74 7.54 -22.27
CA ASN A 50 -15.62 6.37 -22.41
C ASN A 50 -15.74 5.57 -21.11
N HIS A 51 -14.92 5.87 -20.10
CA HIS A 51 -14.94 5.14 -18.84
C HIS A 51 -16.14 5.58 -17.98
N PRO A 52 -16.91 4.64 -17.38
CA PRO A 52 -18.09 4.96 -16.59
C PRO A 52 -17.82 5.96 -15.45
N VAL A 53 -16.71 5.77 -14.73
CA VAL A 53 -16.30 6.67 -13.63
C VAL A 53 -16.11 8.11 -14.10
N ILE A 54 -15.53 8.32 -15.29
CA ILE A 54 -15.33 9.67 -15.85
C ILE A 54 -16.65 10.29 -16.28
N SER A 55 -17.54 9.47 -16.85
CA SER A 55 -18.87 9.91 -17.28
C SER A 55 -19.73 10.35 -16.08
N ASP A 56 -19.71 9.57 -14.99
CA ASP A 56 -20.41 9.90 -13.74
C ASP A 56 -19.80 11.14 -13.06
N LEU A 57 -18.47 11.24 -13.01
CA LEU A 57 -17.77 12.40 -12.47
C LEU A 57 -18.14 13.69 -13.24
N LEU A 58 -18.27 13.61 -14.57
CA LEU A 58 -18.73 14.74 -15.38
C LEU A 58 -20.17 15.15 -15.03
N ALA A 59 -21.07 14.19 -14.80
CA ALA A 59 -22.45 14.47 -14.42
C ALA A 59 -22.51 15.18 -13.06
N LYS A 60 -21.76 14.69 -12.06
CA LYS A 60 -21.65 15.29 -10.73
C LYS A 60 -21.13 16.72 -10.79
N VAL A 61 -20.00 16.95 -11.48
CA VAL A 61 -19.40 18.29 -11.61
C VAL A 61 -20.28 19.27 -12.37
N LYS A 62 -21.10 18.79 -13.32
CA LYS A 62 -22.09 19.64 -14.02
C LYS A 62 -23.26 20.04 -13.12
N ALA A 63 -23.68 19.16 -12.22
CA ALA A 63 -24.73 19.44 -11.27
C ALA A 63 -24.25 20.38 -10.16
N ASP A 64 -23.08 20.11 -9.59
CA ASP A 64 -22.42 20.94 -8.59
C ASP A 64 -20.90 20.93 -8.78
N LYS A 65 -20.33 22.11 -9.03
CA LYS A 65 -18.89 22.28 -9.23
C LYS A 65 -18.11 22.18 -7.91
N GLU A 66 -18.77 22.36 -6.77
CA GLU A 66 -18.19 22.33 -5.44
C GLU A 66 -18.49 21.03 -4.69
N ASP A 67 -19.01 20.01 -5.40
CA ASP A 67 -19.26 18.69 -4.84
C ASP A 67 -17.96 18.10 -4.27
N LYS A 68 -17.92 18.00 -2.94
CA LYS A 68 -16.75 17.49 -2.19
C LYS A 68 -16.44 16.03 -2.53
N ALA A 69 -17.46 15.20 -2.78
CA ALA A 69 -17.26 13.80 -3.16
C ALA A 69 -16.68 13.68 -4.58
N ALA A 70 -17.13 14.53 -5.51
CA ALA A 70 -16.55 14.62 -6.84
C ALA A 70 -15.08 15.09 -6.79
N MET A 71 -14.78 16.12 -5.99
CA MET A 71 -13.40 16.59 -5.79
C MET A 71 -12.50 15.51 -5.17
N ASP A 72 -12.97 14.82 -4.14
CA ASP A 72 -12.24 13.73 -3.49
C ASP A 72 -11.95 12.59 -4.49
N THR A 73 -12.96 12.19 -5.26
CA THR A 73 -12.83 11.15 -6.28
C THR A 73 -11.81 11.55 -7.35
N ALA A 74 -11.85 12.81 -7.82
CA ALA A 74 -10.90 13.32 -8.79
C ALA A 74 -9.45 13.33 -8.24
N GLN A 75 -9.27 13.69 -6.97
CA GLN A 75 -7.97 13.66 -6.31
C GLN A 75 -7.43 12.23 -6.18
N VAL A 76 -8.27 11.28 -5.78
CA VAL A 76 -7.88 9.86 -5.68
C VAL A 76 -7.53 9.28 -7.05
N LEU A 77 -8.33 9.56 -8.10
CA LEU A 77 -8.01 9.14 -9.47
C LEU A 77 -6.66 9.68 -9.93
N PHE A 78 -6.38 10.96 -9.69
CA PHE A 78 -5.10 11.57 -10.04
C PHE A 78 -3.91 10.94 -9.29
N GLN A 79 -4.05 10.75 -7.98
CA GLN A 79 -2.99 10.14 -7.16
C GLN A 79 -2.75 8.68 -7.54
N THR A 80 -3.81 7.93 -7.87
CA THR A 80 -3.72 6.55 -8.38
C THR A 80 -2.99 6.51 -9.72
N ALA A 81 -3.33 7.41 -10.64
CA ALA A 81 -2.64 7.50 -11.94
C ALA A 81 -1.15 7.87 -11.80
N LEU A 82 -0.77 8.66 -10.78
CA LEU A 82 0.64 8.92 -10.48
C LEU A 82 1.35 7.65 -10.03
N ILE A 83 0.74 6.84 -9.15
CA ILE A 83 1.30 5.57 -8.68
C ILE A 83 1.49 4.61 -9.86
N GLU A 84 0.45 4.41 -10.68
CA GLU A 84 0.49 3.52 -11.84
C GLU A 84 1.59 3.93 -12.84
N SER A 85 1.73 5.23 -13.07
CA SER A 85 2.79 5.78 -13.92
C SER A 85 4.18 5.81 -13.26
N GLY A 86 4.31 5.35 -12.01
CA GLY A 86 5.57 5.23 -11.27
C GLY A 86 6.11 6.52 -10.65
N TYR A 87 5.31 7.58 -10.60
CA TYR A 87 5.69 8.84 -9.97
C TYR A 87 5.55 8.76 -8.44
N GLU A 88 6.37 9.53 -7.73
CA GLU A 88 6.24 9.67 -6.29
C GLU A 88 5.01 10.52 -5.91
N ILE A 89 4.30 10.10 -4.86
CA ILE A 89 3.24 10.90 -4.24
C ILE A 89 3.88 11.89 -3.26
N ALA A 90 3.51 13.16 -3.38
CA ALA A 90 4.00 14.22 -2.49
C ALA A 90 3.52 14.07 -1.03
N ASP A 91 2.26 13.67 -0.84
CA ASP A 91 1.65 13.45 0.47
C ASP A 91 0.86 12.12 0.49
N PRO A 92 1.52 11.01 0.88
CA PRO A 92 0.88 9.70 0.99
C PRO A 92 -0.23 9.68 2.04
N SER A 93 -0.06 10.39 3.15
CA SER A 93 -1.04 10.43 4.25
C SER A 93 -2.35 11.06 3.78
N ALA A 94 -2.30 12.12 2.97
CA ALA A 94 -3.50 12.71 2.38
C ALA A 94 -4.24 11.75 1.43
N LEU A 95 -3.53 10.93 0.65
CA LEU A 95 -4.18 9.88 -0.16
C LEU A 95 -4.88 8.85 0.74
N VAL A 96 -4.16 8.32 1.74
CA VAL A 96 -4.70 7.31 2.66
C VAL A 96 -5.95 7.83 3.37
N ASN A 97 -5.91 9.05 3.89
CA ASN A 97 -7.07 9.68 4.52
C ASN A 97 -8.26 9.79 3.55
N ARG A 98 -8.04 10.18 2.29
CA ARG A 98 -9.12 10.21 1.29
C ARG A 98 -9.70 8.81 1.02
N VAL A 99 -8.85 7.79 0.91
CA VAL A 99 -9.28 6.40 0.71
C VAL A 99 -10.14 5.95 1.89
N TYR A 100 -9.72 6.19 3.13
CA TYR A 100 -10.53 5.87 4.31
C TYR A 100 -11.87 6.58 4.30
N ARG A 101 -11.93 7.88 3.95
CA ARG A 101 -13.22 8.57 3.83
C ARG A 101 -14.13 7.97 2.76
N LEU A 102 -13.57 7.55 1.62
CA LEU A 102 -14.35 6.87 0.56
C LEU A 102 -14.88 5.52 1.06
N MET A 103 -14.06 4.75 1.78
CA MET A 103 -14.48 3.48 2.39
C MET A 103 -15.57 3.69 3.45
N SER A 104 -15.43 4.68 4.33
CA SER A 104 -16.46 5.02 5.31
C SER A 104 -17.78 5.37 4.64
N LYS A 105 -17.74 6.19 3.57
CA LYS A 105 -18.94 6.55 2.80
C LYS A 105 -19.60 5.33 2.14
N GLU A 106 -18.81 4.41 1.58
CA GLU A 106 -19.32 3.17 0.97
C GLU A 106 -20.04 2.29 2.02
N LEU A 107 -19.51 2.26 3.24
CA LEU A 107 -20.12 1.54 4.37
C LEU A 107 -21.27 2.32 5.03
N GLY A 108 -21.58 3.54 4.59
CA GLY A 108 -22.59 4.40 5.20
C GLY A 108 -22.19 4.96 6.57
N VAL A 109 -20.90 4.94 6.91
CA VAL A 109 -20.35 5.47 8.15
C VAL A 109 -19.86 6.91 7.94
N ASP A 110 -20.10 7.77 8.94
CA ASP A 110 -19.58 9.12 8.92
C ASP A 110 -18.05 9.09 9.03
N PRO A 111 -17.29 9.60 8.03
CA PRO A 111 -15.83 9.63 8.06
C PRO A 111 -15.25 10.45 9.21
N ASP A 112 -16.02 11.37 9.80
CA ASP A 112 -15.60 12.21 10.92
C ASP A 112 -16.16 11.70 12.27
N ALA A 113 -16.73 10.48 12.30
CA ALA A 113 -17.24 9.88 13.52
C ALA A 113 -16.12 9.69 14.57
N PRO A 114 -16.40 9.97 15.86
CA PRO A 114 -15.43 9.73 16.91
C PRO A 114 -15.15 8.24 17.05
N LEU A 115 -13.88 7.90 17.29
CA LEU A 115 -13.47 6.54 17.60
C LEU A 115 -14.18 6.10 18.88
N LYS A 116 -14.92 4.99 18.79
CA LYS A 116 -15.41 4.27 19.97
C LYS A 116 -14.42 3.16 20.25
N GLU A 117 -13.85 3.16 21.44
CA GLU A 117 -13.08 2.01 21.91
C GLU A 117 -14.04 0.82 21.98
N VAL A 118 -13.76 -0.20 21.18
CA VAL A 118 -14.46 -1.48 21.28
C VAL A 118 -13.87 -2.16 22.50
N GLU A 119 -14.67 -2.28 23.56
CA GLU A 119 -14.36 -3.18 24.66
C GLU A 119 -14.35 -4.59 24.07
N VAL A 120 -13.15 -5.14 23.86
CA VAL A 120 -12.98 -6.53 23.47
C VAL A 120 -13.49 -7.35 24.66
N PRO A 121 -14.56 -8.15 24.52
CA PRO A 121 -14.97 -9.05 25.59
C PRO A 121 -13.77 -9.93 25.91
N GLU A 122 -13.39 -10.03 27.19
CA GLU A 122 -12.41 -11.02 27.62
C GLU A 122 -12.95 -12.39 27.18
N GLU A 123 -12.26 -13.04 26.24
CA GLU A 123 -12.56 -14.43 25.90
C GLU A 123 -12.40 -15.24 27.18
N GLU A 124 -13.50 -15.80 27.70
CA GLU A 124 -13.43 -16.82 28.74
C GLU A 124 -12.57 -17.96 28.16
N GLU A 125 -11.37 -18.14 28.70
CA GLU A 125 -10.52 -19.31 28.42
C GLU A 125 -11.36 -20.55 28.72
N GLU A 126 -11.88 -21.21 27.68
CA GLU A 126 -12.42 -22.56 27.82
C GLU A 126 -11.27 -23.44 28.31
N ALA A 127 -11.35 -23.82 29.59
CA ALA A 127 -10.44 -24.77 30.20
C ALA A 127 -10.45 -26.06 29.38
N GLU A 128 -9.32 -26.36 28.73
CA GLU A 128 -9.06 -27.69 28.20
C GLU A 128 -9.13 -28.66 29.39
N GLU A 129 -10.11 -29.57 29.35
CA GLU A 129 -10.20 -30.65 30.32
C GLU A 129 -8.96 -31.56 30.18
N GLU A 130 -8.16 -31.60 31.25
CA GLU A 130 -7.14 -32.63 31.45
C GLU A 130 -7.82 -33.99 31.59
N ASP A 131 -7.78 -34.82 30.54
CA ASP A 131 -8.06 -36.25 30.67
C ASP A 131 -6.76 -36.97 31.09
N LYS A 132 -6.64 -37.21 32.39
CA LYS A 132 -5.70 -38.16 32.98
C LYS A 132 -6.48 -39.45 33.27
N ASP A 133 -6.12 -40.56 32.62
CA ASP A 133 -6.11 -41.85 33.32
C ASP A 133 -5.01 -42.80 32.80
N GLU A 134 -4.41 -43.50 33.76
CA GLU A 134 -3.13 -44.19 33.73
C GLU A 134 -3.23 -45.68 33.33
N GLY A 135 -2.09 -46.26 32.93
CA GLY A 135 -1.64 -47.52 33.55
C GLY A 135 -1.28 -48.66 32.60
N GLY A 136 -0.01 -49.10 32.63
CA GLY A 136 0.40 -50.43 32.16
C GLY A 136 1.86 -50.61 31.75
N ASP A 137 2.77 -50.44 32.70
CA ASP A 137 4.20 -50.78 32.70
C ASP A 137 4.48 -52.25 32.30
N ASP A 138 5.54 -52.55 31.51
CA ASP A 138 6.70 -53.34 31.99
C ASP A 138 7.76 -53.69 30.91
N ASP A 139 9.00 -53.61 31.38
CA ASP A 139 10.19 -54.42 31.06
C ASP A 139 11.20 -54.08 29.93
N LYS A 140 12.27 -53.41 30.40
CA LYS A 140 13.70 -53.84 30.44
C LYS A 140 14.66 -53.71 29.23
N GLU A 141 15.61 -52.79 29.45
CA GLU A 141 17.08 -52.96 29.53
C GLU A 141 17.88 -53.64 28.39
N GLU A 142 18.77 -52.87 27.77
CA GLU A 142 20.26 -52.95 27.84
C GLU A 142 20.84 -52.31 26.54
N GLU A 143 21.35 -51.07 26.52
CA GLU A 143 22.64 -50.50 27.01
C GLU A 143 23.81 -50.55 25.99
N GLU A 144 24.65 -49.51 26.08
CA GLU A 144 26.01 -49.30 25.53
C GLU A 144 26.11 -48.83 24.06
N ALA A 145 26.35 -47.56 23.70
CA ALA A 145 27.36 -46.56 24.10
C ALA A 145 28.81 -46.93 23.74
N ASP A 146 29.46 -46.10 22.90
CA ASP A 146 30.72 -45.34 23.12
C ASP A 146 31.24 -44.85 21.73
N LYS A 147 31.19 -43.56 21.37
CA LYS A 147 32.08 -42.41 21.69
C LYS A 147 33.50 -42.47 21.09
N ASP A 148 34.04 -41.26 21.00
CA ASP A 148 35.44 -40.83 20.77
C ASP A 148 35.78 -40.48 19.31
N ASP A 149 35.70 -39.19 18.93
CA ASP A 149 36.64 -38.06 19.18
C ASP A 149 37.85 -38.06 18.23
N GLY A 150 38.17 -36.86 17.72
CA GLY A 150 39.23 -36.71 16.72
C GLY A 150 39.40 -35.28 16.21
N SER A 151 39.53 -34.32 17.13
CA SER A 151 40.01 -32.97 16.84
C SER A 151 41.38 -32.98 16.13
N LYS A 152 41.54 -32.23 15.02
CA LYS A 152 42.84 -31.65 14.59
C LYS A 152 42.70 -30.57 13.51
N LYS A 153 42.71 -29.32 13.98
CA LYS A 153 43.73 -28.26 13.71
C LYS A 153 44.37 -28.14 12.31
N GLY A 154 44.34 -26.92 11.78
CA GLY A 154 45.35 -26.34 10.87
C GLY A 154 44.75 -25.79 9.58
N GLU A 155 45.22 -24.72 8.96
CA GLU A 155 46.21 -23.68 9.24
C GLU A 155 46.06 -22.68 8.07
N GLU A 156 46.63 -21.49 8.23
CA GLU A 156 46.64 -20.33 7.34
C GLU A 156 46.92 -20.61 5.85
N LEU A 157 46.33 -19.79 4.96
CA LEU A 157 46.99 -18.75 4.14
C LEU A 157 46.00 -18.12 3.13
#